data_AF-X1KJY4-F1
#
_entry.id   AF-X1KJY4-F1
#
_cell.length_a   1.000
_cell.length_b   1.000
_cell.length_c   1.000
_cell.angle_alpha   90.00
_cell.angle_beta   90.00
_cell.angle_gamma   90.00
#
_symmetry.space_group_name_H-M   'P 1'
#
loop_
_entity.id
_entity.type
_entity.pdbx_description
1 polymer ?
#
loop_
_entity_poly.entity_id
_entity_poly.type
_entity_poly.pdbx_seq_one_letter_code
_entity_poly.pdbx_strand_id
1 'polypeptide(L)'
;INFEDIQGLSLEEGLEKWFLKLNLPRIKSQRVKEEEILIKVMVDLLDKNENVSIQDVGFGISQILPVFIESLRMKQDHTLILEQPEIHLHPNMQSKLADFLLSMAMSKKQFIIETHSEHLINRLCLRIAQDATNKLKDKISIVFVKPP
;
A
#
# COMPACT_ATOMS: atom_id res chain seq x y z
N ILE A 1 -10.83 0.95 9.98
CA ILE A 1 -10.82 -0.51 9.72
C ILE A 1 -10.06 -1.12 10.87
N ASN A 2 -10.75 -1.93 11.67
CA ASN A 2 -10.10 -2.77 12.64
C ASN A 2 -9.40 -3.89 11.88
N PHE A 3 -8.20 -4.24 12.34
CA PHE A 3 -7.29 -5.16 11.68
C PHE A 3 -7.91 -6.55 11.39
N GLU A 4 -8.95 -6.91 12.12
CA GLU A 4 -9.66 -8.20 12.06
C GLU A 4 -10.51 -8.37 10.79
N ASP A 5 -10.84 -7.30 10.06
CA ASP A 5 -11.73 -7.34 8.88
C ASP A 5 -11.07 -7.92 7.59
N ILE A 6 -9.80 -8.38 7.67
CA ILE A 6 -8.98 -8.77 6.50
C ILE A 6 -8.69 -10.29 6.47
N GLN A 7 -9.01 -11.05 7.52
CA GLN A 7 -8.86 -12.51 7.46
C GLN A 7 -9.89 -13.13 6.49
N GLY A 8 -9.39 -13.82 5.46
CA GLY A 8 -10.22 -14.54 4.49
C GLY A 8 -10.54 -13.80 3.19
N LEU A 9 -10.04 -12.58 2.99
CA LEU A 9 -10.19 -11.88 1.71
C LEU A 9 -9.24 -12.43 0.65
N SER A 10 -9.74 -12.55 -0.57
CA SER A 10 -8.92 -12.74 -1.76
C SER A 10 -8.01 -11.53 -2.02
N LEU A 11 -6.95 -11.73 -2.81
CA LEU A 11 -6.05 -10.64 -3.21
C LEU A 11 -6.80 -9.51 -3.92
N GLU A 12 -7.78 -9.86 -4.76
CA GLU A 12 -8.60 -8.91 -5.50
C GLU A 12 -9.46 -8.05 -4.57
N GLU A 13 -10.17 -8.67 -3.62
CA GLU A 13 -10.96 -7.95 -2.62
C GLU A 13 -10.08 -7.07 -1.72
N GLY A 14 -8.88 -7.56 -1.37
CA GLY A 14 -7.89 -6.80 -0.62
C GLY A 14 -7.43 -5.55 -1.38
N LEU A 15 -7.10 -5.69 -2.66
CA LEU A 15 -6.72 -4.58 -3.53
C LEU A 15 -7.87 -3.59 -3.67
N GLU A 16 -9.08 -4.04 -4.01
CA GLU A 16 -10.23 -3.15 -4.20
C GLU A 16 -10.53 -2.32 -2.95
N LYS A 17 -10.56 -2.97 -1.77
CA LYS A 17 -10.78 -2.27 -0.48
C LYS A 17 -9.73 -1.20 -0.22
N TRP A 18 -8.46 -1.49 -0.49
CA TRP A 18 -7.40 -0.51 -0.29
C TRP A 18 -7.45 0.62 -1.31
N PHE A 19 -7.69 0.33 -2.58
CA PHE A 19 -7.83 1.38 -3.59
C PHE A 19 -8.96 2.34 -3.24
N LEU A 20 -10.13 1.81 -2.86
CA LEU A 20 -11.25 2.64 -2.42
C LEU A 20 -10.87 3.51 -1.21
N LYS A 21 -10.24 2.92 -0.18
CA LYS A 21 -9.84 3.64 1.04
C LYS A 21 -8.80 4.73 0.78
N LEU A 22 -7.95 4.53 -0.22
CA LEU A 22 -6.94 5.49 -0.61
C LEU A 22 -7.49 6.57 -1.57
N ASN A 23 -8.79 6.56 -1.87
CA ASN A 23 -9.43 7.35 -2.92
C ASN A 23 -8.68 7.20 -4.26
N LEU A 24 -8.21 5.99 -4.53
CA LEU A 24 -7.68 5.60 -5.82
C LEU A 24 -8.83 5.10 -6.69
N PRO A 25 -8.71 5.21 -8.02
CA PRO A 25 -9.76 4.73 -8.89
C PRO A 25 -9.88 3.19 -8.81
N ARG A 26 -11.07 2.64 -9.10
CA ARG A 26 -11.33 1.22 -8.87
C ARG A 26 -10.47 0.38 -9.78
N ILE A 27 -9.92 -0.71 -9.24
CA ILE A 27 -9.23 -1.72 -10.03
C ILE A 27 -10.20 -2.83 -10.39
N LYS A 28 -10.14 -3.24 -11.66
CA LYS A 28 -10.67 -4.53 -12.12
C LYS A 28 -9.53 -5.39 -12.62
N SER A 29 -9.52 -6.65 -12.21
CA SER A 29 -8.59 -7.63 -12.75
C SER A 29 -9.29 -8.46 -13.83
N GLN A 30 -8.63 -8.66 -14.97
CA GLN A 30 -9.13 -9.55 -16.02
C GLN A 30 -7.97 -10.42 -16.51
N ARG A 31 -8.22 -11.73 -16.62
CA ARG A 31 -7.26 -12.63 -17.29
C ARG A 31 -7.17 -12.28 -18.77
N VAL A 32 -5.94 -12.15 -19.29
CA VAL A 32 -5.72 -11.82 -20.71
C VAL A 32 -6.13 -12.99 -21.61
N LYS A 33 -5.85 -14.23 -21.17
CA LYS A 33 -6.37 -15.50 -21.73
C LYS A 33 -6.50 -16.53 -20.60
N GLU A 34 -7.37 -17.54 -20.76
CA GLU A 34 -7.57 -18.59 -19.73
C GLU A 34 -6.29 -19.36 -19.39
N GLU A 35 -5.38 -19.49 -20.34
CA GLU A 35 -4.13 -20.25 -20.23
C GLU A 35 -2.92 -19.41 -19.80
N GLU A 36 -3.05 -18.07 -19.77
CA GLU A 36 -1.96 -17.17 -19.42
C GLU A 36 -2.04 -16.71 -17.96
N ILE A 37 -0.88 -16.62 -17.29
CA ILE A 37 -0.75 -16.05 -15.93
C ILE A 37 -0.89 -14.51 -15.95
N LEU A 38 -0.96 -13.92 -17.14
CA LEU A 38 -1.05 -12.48 -17.33
C LEU A 38 -2.42 -11.95 -16.89
N ILE A 39 -2.38 -11.10 -15.87
CA ILE A 39 -3.55 -10.37 -15.37
C ILE A 39 -3.46 -8.94 -15.88
N LYS A 40 -4.48 -8.51 -16.64
CA LYS A 40 -4.67 -7.12 -17.00
C LYS A 40 -5.38 -6.41 -15.86
N VAL A 41 -4.76 -5.35 -15.37
CA VAL A 41 -5.33 -4.47 -14.34
C VAL A 41 -5.89 -3.24 -15.05
N MET A 42 -7.20 -3.06 -14.98
CA MET A 42 -7.91 -1.91 -15.54
C MET A 42 -8.33 -0.97 -14.41
N VAL A 43 -8.41 0.32 -14.72
CA VAL A 43 -8.71 1.35 -13.72
C VAL A 43 -9.94 2.17 -14.17
N ASP A 44 -10.98 2.20 -13.34
CA ASP A 44 -12.17 3.04 -13.58
C ASP A 44 -11.97 4.41 -12.95
N LEU A 45 -11.89 5.47 -13.77
CA LEU A 45 -11.90 6.84 -13.28
C LEU A 45 -13.28 7.18 -12.73
N LEU A 46 -13.36 7.58 -11.45
CA LEU A 46 -14.64 7.82 -10.77
C LEU A 46 -15.49 8.93 -11.42
N ASP A 47 -14.88 9.80 -12.23
CA ASP A 47 -15.53 10.99 -12.82
C ASP A 47 -15.94 10.83 -14.30
N LYS A 48 -15.50 9.76 -14.97
CA LYS A 48 -15.87 9.46 -16.36
C LYS A 48 -16.10 7.96 -16.44
N ASN A 49 -17.27 7.51 -16.92
CA ASN A 49 -17.58 6.10 -17.18
C ASN A 49 -16.70 5.51 -18.32
N GLU A 50 -15.38 5.66 -18.22
CA GLU A 50 -14.37 5.20 -19.16
C GLU A 50 -13.41 4.29 -18.41
N ASN A 51 -13.25 3.06 -18.89
CA ASN A 51 -12.19 2.16 -18.43
C ASN A 51 -10.91 2.63 -19.10
N VAL A 52 -9.94 3.07 -18.31
CA VAL A 52 -8.63 3.47 -18.82
C VAL A 52 -7.56 2.51 -18.32
N SER A 53 -6.47 2.37 -19.06
CA SER A 53 -5.36 1.52 -18.65
C SER A 53 -4.73 2.09 -17.38
N ILE A 54 -4.09 1.25 -16.56
CA ILE A 54 -3.29 1.73 -15.42
C ILE A 54 -2.18 2.71 -15.86
N GLN A 55 -1.77 2.63 -17.13
CA GLN A 55 -0.81 3.53 -17.78
C GLN A 55 -1.37 4.95 -17.95
N ASP A 56 -2.70 5.12 -18.00
CA ASP A 56 -3.39 6.37 -18.31
C ASP A 56 -3.83 7.16 -17.06
N VAL A 57 -3.87 6.51 -15.89
CA VAL A 57 -4.29 7.12 -14.60
C VAL A 57 -3.17 7.81 -13.81
N GLY A 58 -1.97 7.89 -14.40
CA GLY A 58 -0.83 8.61 -13.84
C GLY A 58 0.24 7.67 -13.27
N PHE A 59 1.49 7.98 -13.64
CA PHE A 59 2.73 7.21 -13.39
C PHE A 59 2.90 6.70 -11.94
N GLY A 60 2.38 7.42 -10.93
CA GLY A 60 2.48 7.03 -9.53
C GLY A 60 1.65 5.80 -9.14
N ILE A 61 0.48 5.56 -9.77
CA ILE A 61 -0.39 4.42 -9.41
C ILE A 61 0.20 3.10 -9.91
N SER A 62 0.78 3.09 -11.11
CA SER A 62 1.47 1.92 -11.65
C SER A 62 2.68 1.49 -10.81
N GLN A 63 3.37 2.44 -10.17
CA GLN A 63 4.56 2.16 -9.35
C GLN A 63 4.20 1.59 -7.97
N ILE A 64 3.03 1.95 -7.41
CA ILE A 64 2.63 1.48 -6.08
C ILE A 64 1.91 0.14 -6.09
N LEU A 65 1.35 -0.26 -7.24
CA LEU A 65 0.62 -1.51 -7.37
C LEU A 65 1.46 -2.75 -6.97
N PRO A 66 2.73 -2.90 -7.40
CA PRO A 66 3.58 -4.00 -6.93
C PRO A 66 3.72 -4.03 -5.40
N VAL A 67 3.88 -2.87 -4.77
CA VAL A 67 3.98 -2.77 -3.31
C VAL A 67 2.70 -3.29 -2.64
N PHE A 68 1.53 -2.92 -3.16
CA PHE A 68 0.25 -3.40 -2.61
C PHE A 68 0.05 -4.89 -2.83
N ILE A 69 0.34 -5.40 -4.04
CA ILE A 69 0.22 -6.82 -4.36
C ILE A 69 1.13 -7.64 -3.45
N GLU A 70 2.41 -7.29 -3.35
CA GLU A 70 3.37 -8.02 -2.53
C GLU A 70 3.00 -7.96 -1.05
N SER A 71 2.63 -6.78 -0.54
CA SER A 71 2.23 -6.62 0.86
C SER A 71 0.97 -7.41 1.22
N LEU A 72 0.00 -7.52 0.30
CA LEU A 72 -1.22 -8.30 0.49
C LEU A 72 -0.95 -9.80 0.38
N ARG A 73 -0.18 -10.23 -0.63
CA ARG A 73 0.17 -11.64 -0.88
C ARG A 73 1.10 -12.22 0.20
N MET A 74 1.97 -11.40 0.76
CA MET A 74 2.95 -11.83 1.76
C MET A 74 2.27 -12.52 2.94
N LYS A 75 2.80 -13.69 3.34
CA LYS A 75 2.32 -14.46 4.49
C LYS A 75 2.68 -13.77 5.81
N GLN A 76 2.05 -14.19 6.90
CA GLN A 76 2.46 -13.79 8.24
C GLN A 76 3.93 -14.19 8.49
N ASP A 77 4.60 -13.42 9.35
CA ASP A 77 6.00 -13.60 9.77
C ASP A 77 7.04 -13.52 8.64
N HIS A 78 6.66 -13.00 7.48
CA HIS A 78 7.57 -12.70 6.38
C HIS A 78 7.95 -11.21 6.38
N THR A 79 9.13 -10.92 5.82
CA THR A 79 9.66 -9.55 5.67
C THR A 79 9.59 -9.12 4.21
N LEU A 80 9.06 -7.91 3.98
CA LEU A 80 9.18 -7.20 2.71
C LEU A 80 10.14 -6.01 2.87
N ILE A 81 11.13 -5.92 1.98
CA ILE A 81 12.07 -4.80 1.91
C ILE A 81 11.66 -3.91 0.74
N LEU A 82 11.55 -2.61 1.00
CA LEU A 82 11.12 -1.62 0.03
C LEU A 82 12.15 -0.48 -0.02
N GLU A 83 12.69 -0.23 -1.21
CA GLU A 83 13.52 0.94 -1.48
C GLU A 83 12.67 2.05 -2.08
N GLN A 84 12.61 3.18 -1.37
CA GLN A 84 11.95 4.41 -1.81
C GLN A 84 10.58 4.18 -2.48
N PRO A 85 9.65 3.42 -1.85
CA PRO A 85 8.36 3.08 -2.45
C PRO A 85 7.47 4.30 -2.76
N GLU A 86 7.90 5.50 -2.39
CA GLU A 86 7.14 6.73 -2.42
C GLU A 86 7.64 7.80 -3.41
N ILE A 87 8.77 7.59 -4.09
CA ILE A 87 9.50 8.60 -4.88
C ILE A 87 8.65 9.30 -5.97
N HIS A 88 7.64 8.62 -6.51
CA HIS A 88 6.75 9.17 -7.56
C HIS A 88 5.33 9.44 -7.09
N LEU A 89 5.08 9.36 -5.78
CA LEU A 89 3.77 9.57 -5.21
C LEU A 89 3.59 11.02 -4.77
N HIS A 90 2.41 11.56 -5.01
CA HIS A 90 2.00 12.83 -4.40
C HIS A 90 2.08 12.73 -2.86
N PRO A 91 2.51 13.79 -2.13
CA PRO A 91 2.59 13.83 -0.66
C PRO A 91 1.45 13.18 0.12
N ASN A 92 0.21 13.46 -0.28
CA ASN A 92 -0.98 12.86 0.32
C ASN A 92 -1.01 11.33 0.18
N MET A 93 -0.56 10.80 -0.96
CA MET A 93 -0.48 9.37 -1.19
C MET A 93 0.67 8.72 -0.41
N GLN A 94 1.77 9.43 -0.17
CA GLN A 94 2.87 8.96 0.69
C GLN A 94 2.40 8.75 2.14
N SER A 95 1.61 9.68 2.68
CA SER A 95 0.95 9.51 4.00
C SER A 95 0.01 8.31 4.02
N LYS A 96 -0.77 8.14 2.95
CA LYS A 96 -1.69 7.00 2.79
C LYS A 96 -0.96 5.66 2.71
N LEU A 97 0.18 5.62 2.03
CA LEU A 97 1.06 4.46 1.98
C LEU A 97 1.56 4.08 3.37
N ALA A 98 1.92 5.05 4.22
CA ALA A 98 2.31 4.77 5.60
C ALA A 98 1.18 4.05 6.37
N ASP A 99 -0.06 4.52 6.25
CA ASP A 99 -1.23 3.88 6.88
C ASP A 99 -1.46 2.45 6.36
N PHE A 100 -1.24 2.24 5.06
CA PHE A 100 -1.31 0.92 4.43
C PHE A 100 -0.28 -0.04 5.01
N LEU A 101 1.01 0.33 4.97
CA LEU A 101 2.11 -0.49 5.44
C LEU A 101 1.98 -0.78 6.94
N LEU A 102 1.56 0.21 7.73
CA LEU A 102 1.29 0.02 9.16
C LEU A 102 0.16 -1.00 9.38
N SER A 103 -0.91 -0.93 8.59
CA SER A 103 -2.00 -1.90 8.68
C SER A 103 -1.54 -3.30 8.31
N MET A 104 -0.67 -3.43 7.31
CA MET A 104 -0.04 -4.71 6.99
C MET A 104 0.86 -5.18 8.14
N ALA A 105 1.64 -4.30 8.77
CA ALA A 105 2.49 -4.66 9.90
C ALA A 105 1.69 -5.18 11.12
N MET A 106 0.47 -4.68 11.33
CA MET A 106 -0.46 -5.22 12.33
C MET A 106 -0.88 -6.67 12.04
N SER A 107 -0.70 -7.14 10.79
CA SER A 107 -0.93 -8.52 10.33
C SER A 107 0.18 -9.50 10.69
N LYS A 108 1.07 -9.16 11.62
CA LYS A 108 2.32 -9.90 11.86
C LYS A 108 3.20 -10.00 10.60
N LYS A 109 3.13 -8.99 9.73
CA LYS A 109 4.01 -8.84 8.58
C LYS A 109 5.13 -7.88 8.95
N GLN A 110 6.34 -8.11 8.45
CA GLN A 110 7.47 -7.24 8.72
C GLN A 110 7.84 -6.42 7.49
N PHE A 111 8.20 -5.17 7.71
CA PHE A 111 8.60 -4.24 6.65
C PHE A 111 9.92 -3.57 7.02
N ILE A 112 10.84 -3.51 6.07
CA ILE A 112 12.04 -2.66 6.12
C ILE A 112 11.90 -1.70 4.97
N ILE A 113 11.88 -0.40 5.27
CA ILE A 113 11.55 0.62 4.29
C ILE A 113 12.66 1.66 4.31
N GLU A 114 13.33 1.84 3.17
CA GLU A 114 14.10 3.04 2.92
C GLU A 114 13.16 4.12 2.39
N THR A 115 13.23 5.31 2.97
CA THR A 115 12.40 6.44 2.57
C THR A 115 13.11 7.75 2.82
N HIS A 116 12.90 8.71 1.91
CA HIS A 116 13.27 10.11 2.10
C HIS A 116 12.04 11.00 2.34
N SER A 117 10.86 10.39 2.48
CA SER A 117 9.61 11.11 2.64
C SER A 117 9.34 11.50 4.08
N GLU A 118 9.38 12.81 4.31
CA GLU A 118 8.87 13.40 5.55
C GLU A 118 7.38 13.09 5.75
N HIS A 119 6.59 12.97 4.68
CA HIS A 119 5.16 12.66 4.78
C HIS A 119 4.91 11.25 5.32
N LEU A 120 5.69 10.26 4.86
CA LEU A 120 5.60 8.88 5.36
C LEU A 120 6.01 8.82 6.83
N ILE A 121 7.17 9.41 7.17
CA ILE A 121 7.71 9.44 8.54
C ILE A 121 6.74 10.17 9.49
N ASN A 122 6.32 11.39 9.15
CA ASN A 122 5.42 12.18 9.99
C ASN A 122 4.08 11.49 10.18
N ARG A 123 3.59 10.76 9.18
CA ARG A 123 2.35 9.98 9.32
C ARG A 123 2.51 8.84 10.31
N LEU A 124 3.61 8.09 10.28
CA LEU A 124 3.88 7.06 11.29
C LEU A 124 3.97 7.65 12.70
N CYS A 125 4.71 8.75 12.86
CA CYS A 125 4.81 9.47 14.14
C CYS A 125 3.43 9.94 14.65
N LEU A 126 2.58 10.47 13.77
CA LEU A 126 1.22 10.85 14.11
C LEU A 126 0.39 9.64 14.59
N ARG A 127 0.52 8.48 13.94
CA ARG A 127 -0.20 7.27 14.37
C ARG A 127 0.26 6.77 15.74
N ILE A 128 1.56 6.85 16.01
CA ILE A 128 2.10 6.56 17.35
C ILE A 128 1.49 7.52 18.38
N ALA A 129 1.49 8.83 18.08
CA ALA A 129 0.95 9.84 19.00
C ALA A 129 -0.57 9.70 19.25
N GLN A 130 -1.32 9.19 18.27
CA GLN A 130 -2.76 8.95 18.38
C GLN A 130 -3.11 7.61 19.04
N ASP A 131 -2.15 6.70 19.20
CA ASP A 131 -2.39 5.39 19.81
C ASP A 131 -2.42 5.46 21.34
N ALA A 132 -3.63 5.56 21.90
CA ALA A 132 -3.86 5.55 23.33
C ALA A 132 -3.38 4.25 24.03
N THR A 133 -3.21 3.15 23.28
CA THR A 133 -2.73 1.88 23.84
C THR A 133 -1.20 1.78 23.90
N ASN A 134 -0.50 2.73 23.27
CA ASN A 134 0.95 2.81 23.16
C ASN A 134 1.62 1.56 22.55
N LYS A 135 0.85 0.69 21.88
CA LYS A 135 1.34 -0.55 21.26
C LYS A 135 2.06 -0.31 19.95
N LEU A 136 1.70 0.77 19.24
CA LEU A 136 2.33 1.09 17.94
C LEU A 136 3.78 1.51 18.11
N LYS A 137 4.13 2.13 19.24
CA LYS A 137 5.50 2.57 19.54
C LYS A 137 6.49 1.41 19.49
N ASP A 138 6.11 0.25 20.03
CA ASP A 138 6.98 -0.93 20.07
C ASP A 138 7.09 -1.66 18.72
N LYS A 139 6.23 -1.30 17.76
CA LYS A 139 6.16 -1.94 16.43
C LYS A 139 6.83 -1.12 15.34
N ILE A 140 7.19 0.13 15.61
CA ILE A 140 7.75 1.05 14.62
C ILE A 140 9.12 1.50 15.11
N SER A 141 10.14 1.26 14.30
CA SER A 141 11.49 1.78 14.50
C SER A 141 11.84 2.72 13.34
N ILE A 142 12.35 3.91 13.67
CA ILE A 142 12.80 4.90 12.69
C ILE A 142 14.28 5.14 12.93
N VAL A 143 15.10 4.83 11.94
CA VAL A 143 16.57 4.95 12.00
C VAL A 143 17.02 5.98 10.98
N PHE A 144 17.72 7.01 11.43
CA PHE A 144 18.33 8.00 10.55
C PHE A 144 19.75 7.59 10.21
N VAL A 145 20.03 7.44 8.92
CA VAL A 145 21.38 7.13 8.41
C VAL A 145 21.98 8.42 7.86
N LYS A 146 23.23 8.73 8.27
CA LYS A 146 24.01 9.83 7.70
C LYS A 146 25.01 9.26 6.69
N PRO A 147 25.26 9.95 5.57
CA PRO A 147 26.38 9.59 4.70
C PRO A 147 27.70 9.57 5.51
N PRO A 148 28.62 8.65 5.19
CA PRO A 148 29.92 8.56 5.84
C PRO A 148 30.79 9.81 5.64
#